data_AF-J0N9A6-F1
#
_entry.id   AF-J0N9A6-F1
#
_cell.length_a   1.000
_cell.length_b   1.000
_cell.length_c   1.000
_cell.angle_alpha   90.00
_cell.angle_beta   90.00
_cell.angle_gamma   90.00
#
_symmetry.space_group_name_H-M   'P 1'
#
loop_
_entity.id
_entity.type
_entity.pdbx_description
1 polymer ?
#
loop_
_entity_poly.entity_id
_entity_poly.type
_entity_poly.pdbx_seq_one_letter_code
_entity_poly.pdbx_strand_id
1 'polypeptide(L)'
;MIKQTLSIFAPFFAATLLYFLGAPDGLNPNAWLYFCIFMGMIIGLILEPVPSGLIALSALVLCIALKIGASSEVASANKAISWGLSGYANKTV
;
A
#
# COMPACT_ATOMS: atom_id res chain seq x y z
N MET A 1 7.02 1.73 25.51
CA MET A 1 6.32 0.55 24.96
C MET A 1 4.99 0.94 24.30
N ILE A 2 3.98 1.47 25.02
CA ILE A 2 2.68 1.88 24.43
C ILE A 2 2.79 2.81 23.20
N LYS A 3 3.65 3.84 23.26
CA LYS A 3 3.78 4.82 22.15
C LYS A 3 4.27 4.19 20.85
N GLN A 4 5.23 3.26 20.92
CA GLN A 4 5.75 2.57 19.73
C GLN A 4 4.70 1.62 19.14
N THR A 5 3.95 0.91 19.99
CA THR A 5 2.87 0.03 19.54
C THR A 5 1.78 0.83 18.80
N LEU A 6 1.39 1.99 19.34
CA LEU A 6 0.42 2.87 18.69
C LEU A 6 0.90 3.35 17.31
N SER A 7 2.17 3.74 17.17
CA SER A 7 2.73 4.16 15.89
C SER A 7 2.77 3.04 14.84
N ILE A 8 2.94 1.77 15.25
CA ILE A 8 2.90 0.62 14.34
C ILE A 8 1.47 0.38 13.82
N PHE A 9 0.46 0.53 14.67
CA PHE A 9 -0.93 0.27 14.29
C PHE A 9 -1.60 1.43 13.56
N ALA A 10 -1.12 2.67 13.74
CA ALA A 10 -1.69 3.87 13.12
C ALA A 10 -1.81 3.77 11.57
N PRO A 11 -0.80 3.32 10.81
CA PRO A 11 -0.88 3.09 9.37
C PRO A 11 -2.05 2.17 8.95
N PHE A 12 -2.19 1.05 9.65
CA PHE A 12 -3.24 0.06 9.36
C PHE A 12 -4.61 0.63 9.68
N PHE A 13 -4.75 1.26 10.85
CA PHE A 13 -6.00 1.87 11.25
C PHE A 13 -6.45 2.96 10.28
N ALA A 14 -5.54 3.83 9.84
CA ALA A 14 -5.84 4.88 8.86
C ALA A 14 -6.26 4.31 7.51
N ALA A 15 -5.54 3.32 6.98
CA ALA A 15 -5.88 2.67 5.72
C ALA A 15 -7.25 1.97 5.79
N THR A 16 -7.54 1.27 6.89
CA THR A 16 -8.82 0.60 7.10
C THR A 16 -9.98 1.59 7.26
N LEU A 17 -9.78 2.68 8.00
CA LEU A 17 -10.79 3.73 8.14
C LEU A 17 -11.10 4.39 6.79
N LEU A 18 -10.07 4.71 5.99
CA LEU A 18 -10.21 5.22 4.63
C LEU A 18 -10.96 4.25 3.73
N TYR A 19 -10.65 2.96 3.80
CA TYR A 19 -11.36 1.95 3.02
C TYR A 19 -12.85 1.91 3.33
N PHE A 20 -13.23 1.98 4.61
CA PHE A 20 -14.63 1.98 5.05
C PHE A 20 -15.40 3.26 4.75
N LEU A 21 -14.73 4.38 4.48
CA LEU A 21 -15.40 5.58 3.97
C LEU A 21 -16.01 5.37 2.58
N GLY A 22 -15.58 4.32 1.87
CA GLY A 22 -16.09 3.96 0.56
C GLY A 22 -15.38 4.70 -0.57
N ALA A 23 -15.32 4.05 -1.73
CA ALA A 23 -14.77 4.67 -2.93
C ALA A 23 -15.73 5.77 -3.42
N PRO A 24 -15.22 6.94 -3.85
CA PRO A 24 -16.03 7.93 -4.55
C PRO A 24 -16.69 7.35 -5.81
N ASP A 25 -17.86 7.87 -6.16
CA ASP A 25 -18.61 7.43 -7.34
C ASP A 25 -17.77 7.51 -8.62
N GLY A 26 -17.81 6.45 -9.42
CA GLY A 26 -17.05 6.34 -10.66
C GLY A 26 -15.58 5.92 -10.49
N LEU A 27 -15.09 5.76 -9.25
CA LEU A 27 -13.75 5.23 -9.01
C LEU A 27 -13.76 3.70 -8.92
N ASN A 28 -12.79 3.05 -9.57
CA ASN A 28 -12.61 1.61 -9.47
C ASN A 28 -12.29 1.22 -8.00
N PRO A 29 -12.99 0.24 -7.40
CA PRO A 29 -12.74 -0.19 -6.02
C PRO A 29 -11.30 -0.65 -5.75
N ASN A 30 -10.66 -1.30 -6.73
CA ASN A 30 -9.26 -1.72 -6.60
C ASN A 30 -8.29 -0.53 -6.60
N ALA A 31 -8.62 0.53 -7.34
CA ALA A 31 -7.85 1.78 -7.31
C ALA A 31 -8.02 2.49 -5.96
N TRP A 32 -9.23 2.47 -5.38
CA TRP A 32 -9.48 2.98 -4.03
C TRP A 32 -8.70 2.22 -2.97
N LEU A 33 -8.70 0.88 -3.03
CA LEU A 33 -7.94 0.05 -2.10
C LEU A 33 -6.43 0.31 -2.22
N TYR A 34 -5.90 0.42 -3.44
CA TYR A 34 -4.50 0.78 -3.69
C TYR A 34 -4.16 2.14 -3.07
N PHE A 35 -5.02 3.14 -3.24
CA PHE A 35 -4.88 4.44 -2.62
C PHE A 35 -4.90 4.39 -1.09
N CYS A 36 -5.80 3.61 -0.48
CA CYS A 36 -5.87 3.44 0.97
C CYS A 36 -4.57 2.86 1.53
N ILE A 37 -4.01 1.85 0.87
CA ILE A 37 -2.73 1.22 1.26
C ILE A 37 -1.57 2.23 1.11
N PHE A 38 -1.57 3.00 0.02
CA PHE A 38 -0.59 4.06 -0.20
C PHE A 38 -0.64 5.11 0.91
N MET A 39 -1.83 5.56 1.32
CA MET A 39 -1.99 6.51 2.44
C MET A 39 -1.52 5.92 3.77
N GLY A 40 -1.83 4.65 4.05
CA GLY A 40 -1.29 3.94 5.21
C GLY A 40 0.25 3.92 5.21
N MET A 41 0.86 3.60 4.07
CA MET A 41 2.31 3.64 3.89
C MET A 41 2.89 5.04 4.17
N ILE A 42 2.30 6.11 3.62
CA ILE A 42 2.75 7.49 3.88
C ILE A 42 2.73 7.81 5.38
N ILE A 43 1.65 7.45 6.08
CA ILE A 43 1.56 7.64 7.53
C ILE A 43 2.65 6.84 8.26
N GLY A 44 2.90 5.59 7.83
CA GLY A 44 3.99 4.77 8.37
C GLY A 44 5.36 5.42 8.15
N LEU A 45 5.61 5.95 6.97
CA LEU A 45 6.85 6.65 6.63
C LEU A 45 7.02 7.95 7.42
N ILE A 46 5.94 8.64 7.78
CA ILE A 46 6.01 9.86 8.62
C ILE A 46 6.30 9.49 10.08
N LEU A 47 5.67 8.44 10.60
CA LEU A 47 5.80 8.02 11.99
C LEU A 47 7.08 7.23 12.27
N GLU A 48 7.72 6.70 11.22
CA GLU A 48 8.95 5.90 11.25
C GLU A 48 9.03 4.89 12.41
N PRO A 49 7.99 4.05 12.66
CA PRO A 49 8.03 3.11 13.78
C PRO A 49 9.09 2.00 13.59
N VAL A 50 9.47 1.75 12.33
CA VAL A 50 10.46 0.78 11.84
C VAL A 50 11.18 1.41 10.64
N PRO A 51 12.29 0.82 10.13
CA PRO A 51 13.00 1.37 8.98
C PRO A 51 12.09 1.63 7.78
N SER A 52 12.22 2.81 7.16
CA SER A 52 11.36 3.27 6.06
C SER A 52 11.29 2.29 4.88
N GLY A 53 12.42 1.66 4.54
CA GLY A 53 12.49 0.62 3.51
C GLY A 53 11.58 -0.58 3.79
N LEU A 54 11.44 -0.99 5.06
CA LEU A 54 10.55 -2.08 5.44
C LEU A 54 9.09 -1.67 5.25
N ILE A 55 8.73 -0.43 5.59
CA ILE A 55 7.37 0.09 5.44
C ILE A 55 6.97 0.11 3.96
N ALA A 56 7.83 0.68 3.12
CA ALA A 56 7.58 0.75 1.68
C ALA A 56 7.48 -0.64 1.04
N LEU A 57 8.40 -1.54 1.37
CA LEU A 57 8.40 -2.90 0.84
C LEU A 57 7.16 -3.69 1.32
N SER A 58 6.75 -3.52 2.58
CA SER A 58 5.57 -4.18 3.14
C SER A 58 4.29 -3.75 2.41
N ALA A 59 4.13 -2.44 2.16
CA ALA A 59 3.01 -1.92 1.40
C ALA A 59 3.00 -2.43 -0.04
N LEU A 60 4.17 -2.48 -0.70
CA LEU A 60 4.32 -3.04 -2.04
C LEU A 60 3.94 -4.53 -2.09
N VAL A 61 4.45 -5.33 -1.15
CA VAL A 61 4.13 -6.76 -1.04
C VAL A 61 2.63 -6.95 -0.84
N LEU A 62 1.98 -6.13 -0.03
CA LEU A 62 0.53 -6.16 0.16
C LEU A 62 -0.21 -5.89 -1.16
N CYS A 63 0.21 -4.87 -1.93
CA CYS A 63 -0.37 -4.58 -3.24
C CYS A 63 -0.21 -5.73 -4.23
N ILE A 64 0.96 -6.36 -4.27
CA ILE A 64 1.24 -7.53 -5.13
C ILE A 64 0.38 -8.72 -4.69
N ALA A 65 0.29 -9.00 -3.39
CA ALA A 65 -0.49 -10.12 -2.84
C ALA A 65 -1.99 -9.97 -3.15
N LEU A 66 -2.50 -8.74 -3.07
CA LEU A 66 -3.87 -8.39 -3.43
C LEU A 66 -4.07 -8.22 -4.95
N LYS A 67 -3.00 -8.28 -5.74
CA LYS A 67 -3.00 -8.12 -7.21
C LYS A 67 -3.62 -6.79 -7.67
N ILE A 68 -3.37 -5.74 -6.91
CA ILE A 68 -3.83 -4.37 -7.19
C ILE A 68 -2.67 -3.48 -7.68
N GLY A 69 -2.99 -2.48 -8.49
CA GLY A 69 -2.02 -1.50 -9.05
C GLY A 69 -1.45 -1.89 -10.42
N ALA A 70 -1.32 -3.18 -10.73
CA ALA A 70 -0.77 -3.64 -12.01
C ALA A 70 -1.74 -3.47 -13.21
N SER A 71 -3.05 -3.52 -12.97
CA SER A 71 -4.10 -3.28 -13.96
C SER A 71 -5.45 -3.03 -13.29
N SER A 72 -6.40 -2.46 -14.05
CA SER A 72 -7.82 -2.36 -13.65
C SER A 72 -8.51 -3.73 -13.57
N GLU A 73 -7.98 -4.73 -14.29
CA GLU A 73 -8.41 -6.13 -14.27
C GLU A 73 -7.58 -6.98 -13.31
N VAL A 74 -8.09 -8.15 -12.95
CA VAL A 74 -7.40 -9.12 -12.08
C VAL A 74 -6.13 -9.62 -12.79
N ALA A 75 -4.97 -9.15 -12.33
CA ALA A 75 -3.69 -9.55 -12.89
C ALA A 75 -3.33 -11.00 -12.51
N SER A 76 -2.60 -11.70 -13.39
CA SER A 76 -1.94 -12.96 -13.01
C SER A 76 -0.87 -12.70 -11.95
N ALA A 77 -0.56 -13.69 -11.12
CA ALA A 77 0.43 -13.55 -10.05
C ALA A 77 1.80 -13.09 -10.59
N ASN A 78 2.28 -13.69 -11.68
CA ASN A 78 3.52 -13.28 -12.33
C ASN A 78 3.48 -11.81 -12.77
N LYS A 79 2.37 -11.36 -13.37
CA LYS A 79 2.24 -9.97 -13.83
C LYS A 79 2.25 -8.98 -12.67
N ALA A 80 1.60 -9.30 -11.55
CA ALA A 80 1.62 -8.47 -10.35
C ALA A 80 3.04 -8.36 -9.75
N ILE A 81 3.78 -9.46 -9.68
CA ILE A 81 5.16 -9.48 -9.19
C ILE A 81 6.07 -8.67 -10.11
N SER A 82 6.00 -8.90 -11.42
CA SER A 82 6.79 -8.15 -12.40
C SER A 82 6.51 -6.65 -12.35
N TRP A 83 5.24 -6.27 -12.20
CA TRP A 83 4.85 -4.87 -12.02
C TRP A 83 5.50 -4.28 -10.76
N GLY A 84 5.37 -4.94 -9.61
CA GLY A 84 5.92 -4.39 -8.36
C GLY A 84 7.45 -4.24 -8.37
N LEU A 85 8.16 -5.19 -8.98
CA LEU A 85 9.63 -5.14 -9.10
C LEU A 85 10.11 -4.14 -10.17
N SER A 86 9.27 -3.79 -11.15
CA SER A 86 9.64 -2.85 -12.21
C SER A 86 10.01 -1.46 -11.67
N GLY A 87 9.46 -1.07 -10.52
CA GLY A 87 9.83 0.18 -9.83
C GLY A 87 11.31 0.22 -9.43
N TYR A 88 11.86 -0.89 -8.93
CA TYR A 88 13.28 -0.98 -8.54
C TYR A 88 14.24 -1.12 -9.73
N ALA A 89 13.73 -1.55 -10.89
CA ALA A 89 14.50 -1.65 -12.12
C ALA A 89 14.55 -0.33 -12.92
N ASN A 90 13.80 0.69 -12.48
CA ASN A 90 13.74 1.98 -13.14
C ASN A 90 14.98 2.82 -12.78
N LYS A 91 15.73 3.30 -13.78
CA LYS A 91 16.99 4.04 -13.56
C LYS A 91 16.81 5.49 -13.12
N THR A 92 15.58 5.99 -13.13
CA THR A 92 15.25 7.37 -12.73
C THR A 92 14.88 7.47 -11.25
N VAL A 93 14.66 6.34 -10.57
CA VAL A 93 14.34 6.22 -9.14
C VAL A 93 15.26 5.23 -8.44
#